data_AF-A0A6G6WEJ9-F1
#
_entry.id   AF-A0A6G6WEJ9-F1
#
_cell.length_a   1.000
_cell.length_b   1.000
_cell.length_c   1.000
_cell.angle_alpha   90.00
_cell.angle_beta   90.00
_cell.angle_gamma   90.00
#
_symmetry.space_group_name_H-M   'P 1'
#
loop_
_entity.id
_entity.type
_entity.pdbx_description
1 polymer ?
#
loop_
_entity_poly.entity_id
_entity_poly.type
_entity_poly.pdbx_seq_one_letter_code
_entity_poly.pdbx_strand_id
1 'polypeptide(L)'
;MSLLDPLSHALATVVAVAHAGLTGAGLDPGSGTTWVLSVAAVVVTVRLALVPLAVHGARQARAAARARPQLRALAERYRDRRDAASLRAYAEERRAVAAEHRLSPWGCLPLLAQLPVWFALYHLLTDVAAGTPVGALDGGLVASLGAATVLGVPLAQRGYLGAGAAHLAVVAGLALGAAALSFPTQRLALASADVPEAMARVQQLLPALSVAGLLVAGGFVPLALLVYWGLNNGWTLGQTVVLRRLVPVGSG
;
A
#
# COMPACT_ATOMS: atom_id res chain seq x y z
N MET A 1 8.13 -3.40 25.42
CA MET A 1 6.90 -2.97 24.73
C MET A 1 7.31 -2.05 23.58
N SER A 2 7.06 -2.44 22.34
CA SER A 2 7.37 -1.62 21.16
C SER A 2 6.37 -0.47 21.06
N LEU A 3 6.78 0.65 20.45
CA LEU A 3 5.87 1.75 20.09
C LEU A 3 4.71 1.29 19.19
N LEU A 4 4.86 0.14 18.52
CA LEU A 4 3.87 -0.46 17.63
C LEU A 4 2.92 -1.43 18.34
N ASP A 5 3.11 -1.74 19.62
CA ASP A 5 2.29 -2.72 20.34
C ASP A 5 0.80 -2.36 20.32
N PRO A 6 0.37 -1.11 20.59
CA PRO A 6 -1.06 -0.78 20.57
C PRO A 6 -1.68 -1.02 19.19
N LEU A 7 -0.94 -0.68 18.13
CA LEU A 7 -1.40 -0.85 16.76
C LEU A 7 -1.46 -2.35 16.38
N SER A 8 -0.46 -3.13 16.78
CA SER A 8 -0.43 -4.58 16.56
C SER A 8 -1.58 -5.28 17.26
N HIS A 9 -1.91 -4.90 18.50
CA HIS A 9 -3.08 -5.39 19.24
C HIS A 9 -4.41 -5.01 18.58
N ALA A 10 -4.52 -3.77 18.07
CA ALA A 10 -5.70 -3.33 17.34
C ALA A 10 -5.88 -4.15 16.04
N LEU A 11 -4.81 -4.36 15.27
CA LEU A 11 -4.84 -5.18 14.06
C LEU A 11 -5.16 -6.64 14.37
N ALA A 12 -4.59 -7.21 15.44
CA ALA A 12 -4.92 -8.55 15.90
C ALA A 12 -6.41 -8.69 16.25
N THR A 13 -6.99 -7.67 16.90
CA THR A 13 -8.42 -7.62 17.21
C THR A 13 -9.27 -7.61 15.94
N VAL A 14 -8.90 -6.81 14.93
CA VAL A 14 -9.59 -6.80 13.65
C VAL A 14 -9.55 -8.18 12.98
N VAL A 15 -8.39 -8.84 12.97
CA VAL A 15 -8.26 -10.20 12.41
C VAL A 15 -9.12 -11.20 13.19
N ALA A 16 -9.05 -11.21 14.53
CA ALA A 16 -9.79 -12.14 15.37
C ALA A 16 -11.31 -11.96 15.24
N VAL A 17 -11.81 -10.72 15.26
CA VAL A 17 -13.24 -10.41 15.09
C VAL A 17 -13.73 -10.80 13.69
N ALA A 18 -12.93 -10.52 12.65
CA ALA A 18 -13.28 -10.91 11.29
C ALA A 18 -13.34 -12.44 11.15
N HIS A 19 -12.37 -13.16 11.71
CA HIS A 19 -12.34 -14.62 11.73
C HIS A 19 -13.57 -15.19 12.44
N ALA A 20 -13.85 -14.73 13.66
CA ALA A 20 -15.03 -15.14 14.43
C ALA A 20 -16.35 -14.85 13.68
N GLY A 21 -16.47 -13.69 13.05
CA GLY A 21 -17.64 -13.32 12.25
C GLY A 21 -17.83 -14.23 11.03
N LEU A 22 -16.75 -14.56 10.32
CA LEU A 22 -16.78 -15.47 9.17
C LEU A 22 -17.12 -16.91 9.58
N THR A 23 -16.56 -17.39 10.69
CA THR A 23 -16.91 -18.69 11.26
C THR A 23 -18.36 -18.74 11.72
N GLY A 24 -18.86 -17.68 12.36
CA GLY A 24 -20.28 -17.54 12.71
C GLY A 24 -21.20 -17.52 11.49
N ALA A 25 -20.71 -17.04 10.33
CA ALA A 25 -21.41 -17.09 9.04
C ALA A 25 -21.30 -18.46 8.32
N GLY A 26 -20.64 -19.45 8.93
CA GLY A 26 -20.56 -20.83 8.44
C GLY A 26 -19.30 -21.17 7.64
N LEU A 27 -18.30 -20.29 7.58
CA LEU A 27 -17.01 -20.62 6.96
C LEU A 27 -16.16 -21.50 7.90
N ASP A 28 -15.42 -22.44 7.32
CA ASP A 28 -14.51 -23.31 8.08
C ASP A 28 -13.42 -22.48 8.79
N PRO A 29 -13.33 -22.51 10.14
CA PRO A 29 -12.36 -21.74 10.92
C PRO A 29 -10.90 -22.12 10.62
N GLY A 30 -10.63 -23.35 10.16
CA GLY A 30 -9.29 -23.80 9.80
C GLY A 30 -8.87 -23.45 8.37
N SER A 31 -9.81 -22.99 7.53
CA SER A 31 -9.53 -22.83 6.11
C SER A 31 -8.68 -21.59 5.82
N GLY A 32 -7.79 -21.72 4.83
CA GLY A 32 -7.02 -20.59 4.31
C GLY A 32 -7.90 -19.44 3.83
N THR A 33 -9.05 -19.73 3.22
CA THR A 33 -10.00 -18.71 2.76
C THR A 33 -10.50 -17.84 3.91
N THR A 34 -10.89 -18.42 5.03
CA THR A 34 -11.33 -17.67 6.22
C THR A 34 -10.23 -16.74 6.72
N TRP A 35 -8.98 -17.22 6.77
CA TRP A 35 -7.84 -16.41 7.19
C TRP A 35 -7.47 -15.32 6.18
N VAL A 36 -7.52 -15.60 4.87
CA VAL A 36 -7.32 -14.59 3.81
C VAL A 36 -8.37 -13.49 3.89
N LEU A 37 -9.64 -13.84 4.10
CA LEU A 37 -10.72 -12.87 4.29
C LEU A 37 -10.56 -12.06 5.58
N SER A 38 -10.05 -12.67 6.65
CA SER A 38 -9.74 -11.99 7.91
C SER A 38 -8.61 -10.97 7.72
N VAL A 39 -7.58 -11.30 6.92
CA VAL A 39 -6.54 -10.35 6.50
C VAL A 39 -7.12 -9.26 5.58
N ALA A 40 -8.08 -9.58 4.70
CA ALA A 40 -8.77 -8.59 3.88
C ALA A 40 -9.57 -7.59 4.73
N ALA A 41 -10.17 -8.02 5.84
CA ALA A 41 -10.85 -7.13 6.77
C ALA A 41 -9.90 -6.09 7.39
N VAL A 42 -8.61 -6.42 7.59
CA VAL A 42 -7.58 -5.44 7.99
C VAL A 42 -7.43 -4.36 6.92
N VAL A 43 -7.29 -4.75 5.65
CA VAL A 43 -7.19 -3.79 4.53
C VAL A 43 -8.39 -2.85 4.54
N VAL A 44 -9.61 -3.39 4.59
CA VAL A 44 -10.84 -2.58 4.59
C VAL A 44 -10.87 -1.63 5.79
N THR A 45 -10.62 -2.14 7.00
CA THR A 45 -10.69 -1.36 8.24
C THR A 45 -9.68 -0.20 8.23
N VAL A 46 -8.42 -0.49 7.92
CA VAL A 46 -7.36 0.52 7.84
C VAL A 46 -7.69 1.55 6.76
N ARG A 47 -8.12 1.10 5.58
CA ARG A 47 -8.41 2.00 4.47
C ARG A 47 -9.59 2.90 4.76
N LEU A 48 -10.64 2.40 5.41
CA LEU A 48 -11.78 3.20 5.88
C LEU A 48 -11.35 4.24 6.92
N ALA A 49 -10.52 3.86 7.89
CA ALA A 49 -9.97 4.80 8.88
C ALA A 49 -9.11 5.91 8.24
N LEU A 50 -8.41 5.59 7.14
CA LEU A 50 -7.58 6.52 6.40
C LEU A 50 -8.32 7.30 5.29
N VAL A 51 -9.64 7.10 5.08
CA VAL A 51 -10.44 7.85 4.09
C VAL A 51 -10.29 9.37 4.20
N PRO A 52 -10.46 10.03 5.37
CA PRO A 52 -10.38 11.49 5.45
C PRO A 52 -9.01 11.99 5.00
N LEU A 53 -7.97 11.25 5.37
CA LEU A 53 -6.60 11.56 5.00
C LEU A 53 -6.38 11.36 3.49
N ALA A 54 -6.85 10.25 2.92
CA ALA A 54 -6.81 9.99 1.48
C ALA A 54 -7.56 11.06 0.67
N VAL A 55 -8.70 11.54 1.16
CA VAL A 55 -9.45 12.66 0.54
C VAL A 55 -8.63 13.94 0.55
N HIS A 56 -7.96 14.27 1.67
CA HIS A 56 -7.04 15.41 1.74
C HIS A 56 -5.90 15.27 0.71
N GLY A 57 -5.26 14.10 0.65
CA GLY A 57 -4.21 13.81 -0.34
C GLY A 57 -4.68 13.94 -1.78
N ALA A 58 -5.89 13.47 -2.11
CA ALA A 58 -6.46 13.61 -3.44
C ALA A 58 -6.75 15.08 -3.82
N ARG A 59 -7.21 15.90 -2.86
CA ARG A 59 -7.38 17.35 -3.07
C ARG A 59 -6.04 18.04 -3.36
N GLN A 60 -5.00 17.70 -2.59
CA GLN A 60 -3.64 18.21 -2.77
C GLN A 60 -3.06 17.77 -4.12
N ALA A 61 -3.29 16.52 -4.54
CA ALA A 61 -2.85 16.02 -5.84
C ALA A 61 -3.48 16.79 -7.00
N ARG A 62 -4.78 17.14 -6.91
CA ARG A 62 -5.47 17.98 -7.91
C ARG A 62 -4.94 19.42 -7.93
N ALA A 63 -4.70 20.02 -6.77
CA ALA A 63 -4.08 21.34 -6.68
C ALA A 63 -2.68 21.33 -7.30
N ALA A 64 -1.87 20.30 -7.01
CA ALA A 64 -0.56 20.12 -7.61
C ALA A 64 -0.64 19.92 -9.13
N ALA A 65 -1.65 19.21 -9.63
CA ALA A 65 -1.89 19.08 -11.07
C ALA A 65 -2.17 20.43 -11.76
N ARG A 66 -2.91 21.35 -11.10
CA ARG A 66 -3.13 22.72 -11.60
C ARG A 66 -1.88 23.60 -11.53
N ALA A 67 -1.02 23.41 -10.54
CA ALA A 67 0.24 24.14 -10.40
C ALA A 67 1.32 23.69 -11.40
N ARG A 68 1.24 22.45 -11.91
CA ARG A 68 2.25 21.86 -12.81
C ARG A 68 2.69 22.72 -14.00
N PRO A 69 1.80 23.32 -14.82
CA PRO A 69 2.22 24.11 -15.97
C PRO A 69 3.11 25.31 -15.58
N GLN A 70 2.72 26.03 -14.52
CA GLN A 70 3.52 27.16 -14.00
C GLN A 70 4.86 26.68 -13.43
N LEU A 71 4.86 25.57 -12.68
CA LEU A 71 6.09 24.98 -12.16
C LEU A 71 7.05 24.52 -13.27
N ARG A 72 6.54 24.09 -14.42
CA ARG A 72 7.37 23.74 -15.59
C ARG A 72 7.94 24.95 -16.29
N ALA A 73 7.11 25.96 -16.58
CA ALA A 73 7.60 27.21 -17.17
C ALA A 73 8.69 27.83 -16.28
N LEU A 74 8.54 27.75 -14.97
CA LEU A 74 9.57 28.14 -14.01
C LEU A 74 10.83 27.27 -14.15
N ALA A 75 10.70 25.94 -14.17
CA ALA A 75 11.85 25.04 -14.35
C ALA A 75 12.61 25.30 -15.66
N GLU A 76 11.91 25.58 -16.76
CA GLU A 76 12.51 25.92 -18.06
C GLU A 76 13.26 27.24 -18.01
N ARG A 77 12.67 28.27 -17.38
CA ARG A 77 13.30 29.60 -17.23
C ARG A 77 14.62 29.57 -16.46
N TYR A 78 14.78 28.61 -15.54
CA TYR A 78 15.99 28.44 -14.72
C TYR A 78 16.89 27.28 -15.17
N ARG A 79 16.54 26.55 -16.24
CA ARG A 79 17.23 25.30 -16.65
C ARG A 79 18.74 25.45 -16.79
N ASP A 80 19.18 26.55 -17.39
CA ASP A 80 20.60 26.81 -17.68
C ASP A 80 21.29 27.68 -16.61
N ARG A 81 20.56 28.06 -15.55
CA ARG A 81 21.07 28.93 -14.47
C ARG A 81 21.49 28.08 -13.27
N ARG A 82 22.80 27.96 -13.05
CA ARG A 82 23.38 27.12 -11.98
C ARG A 82 24.05 27.90 -10.85
N ASP A 83 24.03 29.23 -10.91
CA ASP A 83 24.59 30.08 -9.86
C ASP A 83 23.74 30.02 -8.58
N ALA A 84 24.40 30.23 -7.43
CA ALA A 84 23.76 30.11 -6.13
C ALA A 84 22.59 31.10 -5.93
N ALA A 85 22.64 32.26 -6.58
CA ALA A 85 21.55 33.24 -6.51
C ALA A 85 20.33 32.77 -7.31
N SER A 86 20.52 32.26 -8.52
CA SER A 86 19.46 31.68 -9.35
C SER A 86 18.80 30.46 -8.69
N LEU A 87 19.55 29.61 -8.00
CA LEU A 87 18.97 28.49 -7.25
C LEU A 87 18.09 28.96 -6.08
N ARG A 88 18.47 30.04 -5.40
CA ARG A 88 17.65 30.65 -4.34
C ARG A 88 16.38 31.28 -4.91
N ALA A 89 16.51 32.06 -5.99
CA ALA A 89 15.37 32.66 -6.68
C ALA A 89 14.38 31.59 -7.20
N TYR A 90 14.90 30.52 -7.82
CA TYR A 90 14.09 29.37 -8.23
C TYR A 90 13.33 28.74 -7.05
N ALA A 91 13.99 28.55 -5.91
CA ALA A 91 13.36 27.98 -4.73
C ALA A 91 12.26 28.89 -4.16
N GLU A 92 12.46 30.20 -4.14
CA GLU A 92 11.50 31.21 -3.69
C GLU A 92 10.27 31.28 -4.60
N GLU A 93 10.48 31.39 -5.92
CA GLU A 93 9.37 31.43 -6.88
C GLU A 93 8.58 30.13 -6.89
N ARG A 94 9.27 28.99 -6.77
CA ARG A 94 8.59 27.69 -6.63
C ARG A 94 7.72 27.65 -5.37
N ARG A 95 8.17 28.25 -4.26
CA ARG A 95 7.36 28.36 -3.03
C ARG A 95 6.19 29.31 -3.23
N ALA A 96 6.36 30.41 -3.95
CA ALA A 96 5.28 31.36 -4.27
C ALA A 96 4.17 30.68 -5.10
N VAL A 97 4.54 29.96 -6.16
CA VAL A 97 3.61 29.16 -6.97
C VAL A 97 2.92 28.10 -6.10
N ALA A 98 3.66 27.39 -5.24
CA ALA A 98 3.06 26.41 -4.34
C ALA A 98 2.05 27.05 -3.36
N ALA A 99 2.34 28.25 -2.85
CA ALA A 99 1.46 28.98 -1.95
C ALA A 99 0.20 29.50 -2.66
N GLU A 100 0.32 30.01 -3.89
CA GLU A 100 -0.81 30.45 -4.73
C GLU A 100 -1.82 29.31 -4.96
N HIS A 101 -1.32 28.09 -5.24
CA HIS A 101 -2.14 26.90 -5.41
C HIS A 101 -2.53 26.21 -4.09
N ARG A 102 -2.19 26.81 -2.93
CA ARG A 102 -2.47 26.30 -1.58
C ARG A 102 -1.99 24.86 -1.36
N LEU A 103 -0.81 24.56 -1.89
CA LEU A 103 -0.16 23.27 -1.69
C LEU A 103 0.33 23.15 -0.25
N SER A 104 -0.14 22.11 0.43
CA SER A 104 0.26 21.80 1.80
C SER A 104 1.49 20.89 1.80
N PRO A 105 2.49 21.15 2.67
CA PRO A 105 3.57 20.20 2.95
C PRO A 105 3.06 18.83 3.41
N TRP A 106 1.85 18.77 3.99
CA TRP A 106 1.22 17.56 4.52
C TRP A 106 0.46 16.75 3.47
N GLY A 107 0.58 17.08 2.18
CA GLY A 107 -0.12 16.36 1.10
C GLY A 107 0.27 14.88 0.97
N CYS A 108 1.45 14.48 1.48
CA CYS A 108 1.92 13.10 1.49
C CYS A 108 1.55 12.32 2.76
N LEU A 109 0.85 12.95 3.71
CA LEU A 109 0.47 12.34 4.98
C LEU A 109 -0.27 10.99 4.85
N PRO A 110 -1.12 10.71 3.83
CA PRO A 110 -1.69 9.37 3.64
C PRO A 110 -0.64 8.27 3.46
N LEU A 111 0.44 8.56 2.74
CA LEU A 111 1.52 7.60 2.50
C LEU A 111 2.32 7.36 3.78
N LEU A 112 2.59 8.42 4.55
CA LEU A 112 3.32 8.32 5.81
C LEU A 112 2.53 7.57 6.88
N ALA A 113 1.22 7.79 6.96
CA ALA A 113 0.34 7.08 7.90
C ALA A 113 0.26 5.57 7.63
N GLN A 114 0.53 5.12 6.40
CA GLN A 114 0.53 3.72 6.03
C GLN A 114 1.75 2.96 6.57
N LEU A 115 2.90 3.63 6.74
CA LEU A 115 4.15 2.99 7.17
C LEU A 115 4.02 2.34 8.55
N PRO A 116 3.55 3.03 9.63
CA PRO A 116 3.36 2.39 10.94
C PRO A 116 2.42 1.19 10.90
N VAL A 117 1.34 1.27 10.11
CA VAL A 117 0.39 0.16 9.96
C VAL A 117 1.03 -1.05 9.31
N TRP A 118 1.84 -0.83 8.28
CA TRP A 118 2.58 -1.92 7.62
C TRP A 118 3.57 -2.57 8.59
N PHE A 119 4.34 -1.79 9.34
CA PHE A 119 5.27 -2.33 10.33
C PHE A 119 4.53 -3.13 11.41
N ALA A 120 3.45 -2.59 11.98
CA ALA A 120 2.65 -3.31 12.97
C ALA A 120 2.10 -4.64 12.42
N LEU A 121 1.62 -4.65 11.17
CA LEU A 121 1.14 -5.88 10.54
C LEU A 121 2.28 -6.88 10.24
N TYR A 122 3.45 -6.39 9.82
CA TYR A 122 4.64 -7.22 9.62
C TYR A 122 5.05 -7.91 10.92
N HIS A 123 5.12 -7.17 12.04
CA HIS A 123 5.43 -7.72 13.35
C HIS A 123 4.36 -8.74 13.79
N LEU A 124 3.07 -8.36 13.72
CA LEU A 124 1.95 -9.24 14.04
C LEU A 124 2.03 -10.59 13.30
N LEU A 125 2.16 -10.56 11.98
CA LEU A 125 2.19 -11.79 11.17
C LEU A 125 3.48 -12.59 11.35
N THR A 126 4.59 -11.92 11.67
CA THR A 126 5.87 -12.60 11.96
C THR A 126 5.82 -13.30 13.32
N ASP A 127 5.24 -12.67 14.33
CA ASP A 127 5.05 -13.25 15.67
C ASP A 127 4.08 -14.44 15.60
N VAL A 128 2.97 -14.30 14.87
CA VAL A 128 2.04 -15.40 14.58
C VAL A 128 2.75 -16.55 13.84
N ALA A 129 3.57 -16.25 12.83
CA ALA A 129 4.34 -17.27 12.12
C ALA A 129 5.39 -17.97 13.02
N ALA A 130 5.83 -17.31 14.09
CA ALA A 130 6.67 -17.89 15.12
C ALA A 130 5.87 -18.61 16.24
N GLY A 131 4.55 -18.68 16.13
CA GLY A 131 3.68 -19.32 17.13
C GLY A 131 3.44 -18.46 18.38
N THR A 132 3.71 -17.16 18.32
CA THR A 132 3.57 -16.23 19.45
C THR A 132 2.19 -15.56 19.43
N PRO A 133 1.38 -15.69 20.50
CA PRO A 133 0.10 -14.97 20.63
C PRO A 133 0.30 -13.46 20.65
N VAL A 134 -0.62 -12.73 20.01
CA VAL A 134 -0.59 -11.26 19.96
C VAL A 134 -2.01 -10.72 20.17
N GLY A 135 -2.24 -10.07 21.32
CA GLY A 135 -3.53 -9.46 21.64
C GLY A 135 -4.69 -10.45 21.62
N ALA A 136 -5.68 -10.17 20.76
CA ALA A 136 -6.86 -11.00 20.59
C ALA A 136 -6.60 -12.31 19.82
N LEU A 137 -5.42 -12.47 19.18
CA LEU A 137 -5.02 -13.74 18.59
C LEU A 137 -4.36 -14.60 19.66
N ASP A 138 -5.17 -15.45 20.29
CA ASP A 138 -4.71 -16.44 21.27
C ASP A 138 -3.93 -17.60 20.60
N GLY A 139 -3.37 -18.50 21.41
CA GLY A 139 -2.57 -19.62 20.90
C GLY A 139 -3.32 -20.55 19.94
N GLY A 140 -4.65 -20.69 20.10
CA GLY A 140 -5.46 -21.51 19.21
C GLY A 140 -5.64 -20.86 17.84
N LEU A 141 -5.95 -19.58 17.83
CA LEU A 141 -6.05 -18.78 16.60
C LEU A 141 -4.70 -18.69 15.87
N VAL A 142 -3.60 -18.50 16.62
CA VAL A 142 -2.25 -18.49 16.05
C VAL A 142 -1.89 -19.84 15.41
N ALA A 143 -2.17 -20.95 16.09
CA ALA A 143 -1.95 -22.29 15.53
C ALA A 143 -2.80 -22.55 14.28
N SER A 144 -4.07 -22.12 14.31
CA SER A 144 -4.99 -22.23 13.17
C SER A 144 -4.50 -21.42 11.96
N LEU A 145 -4.13 -20.16 12.15
CA LEU A 145 -3.56 -19.32 11.09
C LEU A 145 -2.24 -19.89 10.56
N GLY A 146 -1.39 -20.41 11.46
CA GLY A 146 -0.12 -21.04 11.10
C GLY A 146 -0.28 -22.27 10.22
N ALA A 147 -1.31 -23.08 10.47
CA ALA A 147 -1.63 -24.28 9.70
C ALA A 147 -2.43 -23.99 8.41
N ALA A 148 -3.08 -22.84 8.32
CA ALA A 148 -3.91 -22.48 7.18
C ALA A 148 -3.07 -22.31 5.90
N THR A 149 -3.56 -22.86 4.79
CA THR A 149 -2.83 -22.86 3.51
C THR A 149 -3.57 -22.11 2.40
N VAL A 150 -2.83 -21.48 1.50
CA VAL A 150 -3.33 -20.93 0.24
C VAL A 150 -2.60 -21.61 -0.89
N LEU A 151 -3.35 -22.24 -1.80
CA LEU A 151 -2.79 -23.02 -2.91
C LEU A 151 -1.78 -24.09 -2.43
N GLY A 152 -2.05 -24.69 -1.26
CA GLY A 152 -1.19 -25.71 -0.64
C GLY A 152 0.03 -25.17 0.11
N VAL A 153 0.22 -23.85 0.20
CA VAL A 153 1.33 -23.21 0.89
C VAL A 153 0.84 -22.57 2.20
N PRO A 154 1.39 -22.94 3.37
CA PRO A 154 1.04 -22.33 4.65
C PRO A 154 1.20 -20.81 4.67
N LEU A 155 0.22 -20.12 5.25
CA LEU A 155 0.20 -18.66 5.38
C LEU A 155 1.33 -18.11 6.25
N ALA A 156 1.78 -18.89 7.24
CA ALA A 156 2.93 -18.56 8.07
C ALA A 156 4.29 -18.86 7.40
N GLN A 157 4.31 -19.55 6.25
CA GLN A 157 5.55 -19.93 5.60
C GLN A 157 6.32 -18.72 5.06
N ARG A 158 7.64 -18.77 5.20
CA ARG A 158 8.59 -17.76 4.73
C ARG A 158 9.85 -18.41 4.19
N GLY A 159 10.56 -17.71 3.32
CA GLY A 159 11.82 -18.18 2.76
C GLY A 159 11.64 -19.11 1.57
N TYR A 160 12.57 -19.02 0.62
CA TYR A 160 12.61 -19.93 -0.53
C TYR A 160 13.42 -21.19 -0.24
N LEU A 161 14.39 -21.08 0.67
CA LEU A 161 15.20 -22.20 1.11
C LEU A 161 14.37 -23.05 2.09
N GLY A 162 14.05 -24.29 1.69
CA GLY A 162 13.26 -25.23 2.49
C GLY A 162 11.75 -25.22 2.24
N ALA A 163 11.20 -24.14 1.66
CA ALA A 163 9.76 -24.05 1.37
C ALA A 163 9.32 -24.72 0.05
N GLY A 164 10.28 -25.06 -0.81
CA GLY A 164 10.04 -25.73 -2.09
C GLY A 164 9.53 -24.81 -3.20
N ALA A 165 9.40 -25.37 -4.40
CA ALA A 165 9.00 -24.65 -5.60
C ALA A 165 7.55 -24.09 -5.52
N ALA A 166 6.69 -24.72 -4.71
CA ALA A 166 5.30 -24.29 -4.52
C ALA A 166 5.21 -22.90 -3.89
N HIS A 167 5.99 -22.63 -2.83
CA HIS A 167 6.03 -21.30 -2.20
C HIS A 167 6.47 -20.23 -3.19
N LEU A 168 7.56 -20.47 -3.92
CA LEU A 168 8.03 -19.54 -4.96
C LEU A 168 6.96 -19.28 -6.03
N ALA A 169 6.27 -20.32 -6.50
CA ALA A 169 5.22 -20.19 -7.50
C ALA A 169 4.05 -19.34 -7.00
N VAL A 170 3.59 -19.55 -5.76
CA VAL A 170 2.54 -18.74 -5.14
C VAL A 170 2.98 -17.30 -4.96
N VAL A 171 4.19 -17.05 -4.45
CA VAL A 171 4.73 -15.69 -4.28
C VAL A 171 4.87 -14.98 -5.63
N ALA A 172 5.37 -15.67 -6.67
CA ALA A 172 5.45 -15.13 -8.01
C ALA A 172 4.06 -14.79 -8.58
N GLY A 173 3.07 -15.66 -8.37
CA GLY A 173 1.68 -15.41 -8.75
C GLY A 173 1.10 -14.17 -8.06
N LEU A 174 1.30 -14.03 -6.75
CA LEU A 174 0.90 -12.84 -5.99
C LEU A 174 1.60 -11.57 -6.48
N ALA A 175 2.90 -11.65 -6.78
CA ALA A 175 3.68 -10.51 -7.27
C ALA A 175 3.20 -10.05 -8.65
N LEU A 176 3.01 -10.99 -9.58
CA LEU A 176 2.47 -10.71 -10.91
C LEU A 176 1.05 -10.14 -10.82
N GLY A 177 0.20 -10.70 -9.96
CA GLY A 177 -1.15 -10.17 -9.68
C GLY A 177 -1.11 -8.74 -9.16
N ALA A 178 -0.24 -8.45 -8.18
CA ALA A 178 -0.04 -7.10 -7.66
C ALA A 178 0.43 -6.11 -8.75
N ALA A 179 1.32 -6.53 -9.65
CA ALA A 179 1.73 -5.73 -10.82
C ALA A 179 0.58 -5.47 -11.78
N ALA A 180 -0.19 -6.52 -12.11
CA ALA A 180 -1.34 -6.43 -13.00
C ALA A 180 -2.43 -5.49 -12.46
N LEU A 181 -2.58 -5.40 -11.13
CA LEU A 181 -3.46 -4.44 -10.46
C LEU A 181 -2.85 -3.02 -10.40
N SER A 182 -1.54 -2.91 -10.21
CA SER A 182 -0.84 -1.63 -10.11
C SER A 182 -0.80 -0.87 -11.43
N PHE A 183 -0.63 -1.56 -12.55
CA PHE A 183 -0.54 -0.94 -13.88
C PHE A 183 -1.77 -0.09 -14.27
N PRO A 184 -3.01 -0.61 -14.24
CA PRO A 184 -4.19 0.20 -14.49
C PRO A 184 -4.40 1.27 -13.42
N THR A 185 -4.10 0.99 -12.15
CA THR A 185 -4.18 1.99 -11.06
C THR A 185 -3.33 3.20 -11.40
N GLN A 186 -2.09 2.98 -11.82
CA GLN A 186 -1.16 4.04 -12.21
C GLN A 186 -1.67 4.81 -13.44
N ARG A 187 -2.11 4.12 -14.48
CA ARG A 187 -2.66 4.74 -15.70
C ARG A 187 -3.87 5.63 -15.35
N LEU A 188 -4.76 5.15 -14.49
CA LEU A 188 -5.92 5.90 -14.02
C LEU A 188 -5.51 7.05 -13.10
N ALA A 189 -4.53 6.88 -12.22
CA ALA A 189 -4.04 7.97 -11.37
C ALA A 189 -3.38 9.10 -12.18
N LEU A 190 -2.77 8.78 -13.34
CA LEU A 190 -1.93 9.69 -14.11
C LEU A 190 -2.54 10.24 -15.40
N ALA A 191 -3.77 9.88 -15.78
CA ALA A 191 -4.36 10.24 -17.08
C ALA A 191 -4.67 11.75 -17.29
N SER A 192 -3.97 12.65 -16.60
CA SER A 192 -4.10 14.11 -16.71
C SER A 192 -2.75 14.84 -16.59
N ALA A 193 -1.64 14.21 -17.03
CA ALA A 193 -0.32 14.73 -16.72
C ALA A 193 0.75 14.56 -17.82
N ASP A 194 1.20 15.67 -18.39
CA ASP A 194 2.47 15.78 -19.17
C ASP A 194 3.73 15.61 -18.28
N VAL A 195 3.86 14.49 -17.56
CA VAL A 195 5.00 14.29 -16.64
C VAL A 195 6.34 14.35 -17.42
N PRO A 196 7.38 15.08 -16.95
CA PRO A 196 8.69 15.07 -17.59
C PRO A 196 9.18 13.65 -17.85
N GLU A 197 9.82 13.38 -18.99
CA GLU A 197 10.14 12.02 -19.44
C GLU A 197 10.88 11.19 -18.38
N ALA A 198 11.85 11.78 -17.67
CA ALA A 198 12.60 11.09 -16.63
C ALA A 198 11.69 10.60 -15.48
N MET A 199 10.73 11.44 -15.05
CA MET A 199 9.77 11.08 -13.99
C MET A 199 8.71 10.10 -14.52
N ALA A 200 8.32 10.22 -15.80
CA ALA A 200 7.43 9.26 -16.44
C ALA A 200 8.06 7.87 -16.50
N ARG A 201 9.36 7.76 -16.82
CA ARG A 201 10.11 6.49 -16.79
C ARG A 201 10.16 5.90 -15.39
N VAL A 202 10.49 6.69 -14.36
CA VAL A 202 10.49 6.23 -12.96
C VAL A 202 9.12 5.69 -12.56
N GLN A 203 8.05 6.39 -12.94
CA GLN A 203 6.70 5.93 -12.68
C GLN A 203 6.42 4.61 -13.41
N GLN A 204 6.78 4.47 -14.69
CA GLN A 204 6.56 3.23 -15.45
C GLN A 204 7.30 2.01 -14.88
N LEU A 205 8.43 2.23 -14.20
CA LEU A 205 9.20 1.18 -13.53
C LEU A 205 8.62 0.79 -12.16
N LEU A 206 7.77 1.62 -11.57
CA LEU A 206 7.27 1.42 -10.20
C LEU A 206 6.53 0.08 -10.00
N PRO A 207 5.67 -0.40 -10.91
CA PRO A 207 5.06 -1.72 -10.78
C PRO A 207 6.11 -2.85 -10.82
N ALA A 208 7.11 -2.74 -11.70
CA ALA A 208 8.19 -3.73 -11.80
C ALA A 208 9.05 -3.76 -10.52
N LEU A 209 9.36 -2.59 -9.95
CA LEU A 209 10.04 -2.48 -8.66
C LEU A 209 9.21 -3.09 -7.53
N SER A 210 7.89 -2.95 -7.58
CA SER A 210 6.98 -3.56 -6.60
C SER A 210 6.98 -5.09 -6.70
N VAL A 211 7.00 -5.65 -7.93
CA VAL A 211 7.15 -7.10 -8.16
C VAL A 211 8.47 -7.60 -7.60
N ALA A 212 9.57 -6.96 -7.97
CA ALA A 212 10.90 -7.32 -7.46
C ALA A 212 10.95 -7.25 -5.93
N GLY A 213 10.39 -6.19 -5.34
CA GLY A 213 10.26 -6.04 -3.90
C GLY A 213 9.46 -7.17 -3.25
N LEU A 214 8.33 -7.59 -3.85
CA LEU A 214 7.50 -8.66 -3.33
C LEU A 214 8.19 -10.03 -3.41
N LEU A 215 8.89 -10.30 -4.52
CA LEU A 215 9.70 -11.50 -4.69
C LEU A 215 10.86 -11.54 -3.69
N VAL A 216 11.54 -10.42 -3.46
CA VAL A 216 12.59 -10.34 -2.44
C VAL A 216 11.99 -10.55 -1.05
N ALA A 217 10.88 -9.87 -0.74
CA ALA A 217 10.20 -9.99 0.54
C ALA A 217 9.76 -11.43 0.85
N GLY A 218 9.23 -12.17 -0.13
CA GLY A 218 8.82 -13.57 0.09
C GLY A 218 9.95 -14.53 0.48
N GLY A 219 11.21 -14.09 0.34
CA GLY A 219 12.38 -14.78 0.87
C GLY A 219 12.58 -14.65 2.38
N PHE A 220 11.85 -13.77 3.08
CA PHE A 220 12.03 -13.59 4.53
C PHE A 220 10.76 -13.21 5.30
N VAL A 221 9.69 -12.76 4.64
CA VAL A 221 8.41 -12.44 5.30
C VAL A 221 7.38 -13.58 5.14
N PRO A 222 6.42 -13.71 6.06
CA PRO A 222 5.34 -14.69 5.95
C PRO A 222 4.45 -14.46 4.72
N LEU A 223 3.96 -15.54 4.11
CA LEU A 223 3.06 -15.50 2.95
C LEU A 223 1.80 -14.66 3.22
N ALA A 224 1.26 -14.69 4.44
CA ALA A 224 0.11 -13.88 4.85
C ALA A 224 0.32 -12.37 4.61
N LEU A 225 1.54 -11.86 4.79
CA LEU A 225 1.85 -10.45 4.54
C LEU A 225 1.87 -10.12 3.04
N LEU A 226 2.27 -11.08 2.21
CA LEU A 226 2.25 -10.92 0.74
C LEU A 226 0.82 -10.97 0.21
N VAL A 227 -0.03 -11.81 0.79
CA VAL A 227 -1.47 -11.83 0.53
C VAL A 227 -2.09 -10.47 0.89
N TYR A 228 -1.78 -9.93 2.07
CA TYR A 228 -2.18 -8.57 2.43
C TYR A 228 -1.78 -7.55 1.37
N TRP A 229 -0.55 -7.65 0.84
CA TRP A 229 -0.07 -6.74 -0.20
C TRP A 229 -0.90 -6.85 -1.49
N GLY A 230 -1.24 -8.07 -1.93
CA GLY A 230 -2.14 -8.29 -3.06
C GLY A 230 -3.53 -7.68 -2.85
N LEU A 231 -4.14 -7.95 -1.69
CA LEU A 231 -5.44 -7.40 -1.28
C LEU A 231 -5.42 -5.87 -1.27
N ASN A 232 -4.34 -5.29 -0.74
CA ASN A 232 -4.15 -3.84 -0.69
C ASN A 232 -4.03 -3.20 -2.09
N ASN A 233 -3.39 -3.88 -3.06
CA ASN A 233 -3.37 -3.43 -4.46
C ASN A 233 -4.77 -3.49 -5.09
N GLY A 234 -5.52 -4.56 -4.84
CA GLY A 234 -6.90 -4.71 -5.31
C GLY A 234 -7.80 -3.59 -4.78
N TRP A 235 -7.71 -3.30 -3.48
CA TRP A 235 -8.40 -2.16 -2.88
C TRP A 235 -8.01 -0.84 -3.54
N THR A 236 -6.71 -0.60 -3.75
CA THR A 236 -6.22 0.66 -4.33
C THR A 236 -6.76 0.88 -5.75
N LEU A 237 -6.81 -0.17 -6.57
CA LEU A 237 -7.44 -0.11 -7.89
C LEU A 237 -8.93 0.21 -7.78
N GLY A 238 -9.67 -0.52 -6.94
CA GLY A 238 -11.09 -0.30 -6.71
C GLY A 238 -11.39 1.12 -6.24
N GLN A 239 -10.65 1.61 -5.26
CA GLN A 239 -10.75 2.98 -4.76
C GLN A 239 -10.47 4.01 -5.87
N THR A 240 -9.45 3.80 -6.70
CA THR A 240 -9.11 4.70 -7.80
C THR A 240 -10.23 4.75 -8.84
N VAL A 241 -10.81 3.61 -9.19
CA VAL A 241 -11.95 3.51 -10.12
C VAL A 241 -13.17 4.23 -9.57
N VAL A 242 -13.52 3.98 -8.30
CA VAL A 242 -14.67 4.61 -7.64
C VAL A 242 -14.49 6.14 -7.54
N LEU A 243 -13.33 6.61 -7.07
CA LEU A 243 -13.06 8.04 -6.94
C LEU A 243 -13.11 8.79 -8.28
N ARG A 244 -12.69 8.15 -9.38
CA ARG A 244 -12.81 8.71 -10.72
C ARG A 244 -14.26 8.82 -11.20
N ARG A 245 -15.10 7.85 -10.86
CA ARG A 245 -16.52 7.87 -11.23
C ARG A 245 -17.30 8.91 -10.42
N LEU A 246 -17.01 9.03 -9.13
CA LEU A 246 -17.70 9.95 -8.22
C LEU A 246 -17.25 11.40 -8.36
N VAL A 247 -16.01 11.64 -8.78
CA VAL A 247 -15.48 12.98 -9.04
C VAL A 247 -14.87 12.99 -10.44
N PRO A 248 -15.71 13.19 -11.48
CA PRO A 248 -15.23 13.36 -12.84
C PRO A 248 -14.21 14.49 -12.86
N VAL A 249 -13.02 14.22 -13.39
CA VAL A 249 -12.06 15.29 -13.68
C VAL A 249 -12.68 16.06 -14.84
N GLY A 250 -13.28 17.22 -14.55
CA GLY A 250 -13.86 18.08 -15.57
C GLY A 250 -12.83 18.35 -16.66
N SER A 251 -13.20 18.03 -17.90
CA SER A 251 -12.52 18.50 -19.10
C SER A 251 -12.70 20.01 -19.18
N GLY A 252 -11.78 20.74 -18.57
CA GLY A 252 -11.53 22.15 -18.85
C GLY A 252 -10.40 22.26 -19.84
#